data_AF-A0A143XRG0-F1
#
_entry.id   AF-A0A143XRG0-F1
#
_cell.length_a   1.000
_cell.length_b   1.000
_cell.length_c   1.000
_cell.angle_alpha   90.00
_cell.angle_beta   90.00
_cell.angle_gamma   90.00
#
_symmetry.space_group_name_H-M   'P 1'
#
loop_
_entity.id
_entity.type
_entity.pdbx_description
1 polymer ?
#
loop_
_entity_poly.entity_id
_entity_poly.type
_entity_poly.pdbx_seq_one_letter_code
_entity_poly.pdbx_strand_id
1 'polypeptide(L)' 'MCAALEKLKEEGKREGQREIAYNLLKKGIAIDIVEEVTGVPREELFSLRSSLN' A
#
# COMPACT_ATOMS: atom_id res chain seq x y z
N MET A 1 -18.87 11.89 17.44
CA MET A 1 -18.01 11.99 16.24
C MET A 1 -18.62 11.10 15.16
N CYS A 2 -18.70 11.54 13.91
CA CYS A 2 -19.46 10.82 12.87
C CYS A 2 -18.61 9.66 12.31
N ALA A 3 -18.96 8.41 12.63
CA ALA A 3 -18.17 7.21 12.28
C ALA A 3 -17.90 7.03 10.77
N ALA A 4 -18.73 7.63 9.91
CA ALA A 4 -18.54 7.60 8.46
C ALA A 4 -17.30 8.38 8.00
N LEU A 5 -16.98 9.50 8.65
CA LEU A 5 -15.82 10.34 8.29
C LEU A 5 -14.50 9.67 8.67
N GLU A 6 -14.49 8.92 9.78
CA GLU A 6 -13.31 8.17 10.24
C GLU A 6 -12.98 7.04 9.26
N LYS A 7 -14.01 6.31 8.79
CA LYS A 7 -13.85 5.27 7.76
C LYS A 7 -13.26 5.81 6.46
N LEU A 8 -13.82 6.91 5.94
CA LEU A 8 -13.32 7.53 4.70
C LEU A 8 -11.85 7.98 4.83
N LYS A 9 -11.48 8.49 6.01
CA LYS A 9 -10.09 8.89 6.29
C LYS A 9 -9.14 7.69 6.35
N GLU A 10 -9.56 6.59 6.97
CA GLU A 10 -8.78 5.35 7.01
C GLU A 10 -8.63 4.72 5.62
N GLU A 11 -9.72 4.68 4.83
CA GLU A 11 -9.72 4.18 3.46
C GLU A 11 -8.75 4.98 2.59
N GLY A 12 -8.82 6.31 2.61
CA GLY A 12 -7.91 7.17 1.85
C GLY A 12 -6.44 7.00 2.25
N LYS A 13 -6.16 6.79 3.55
CA LYS A 13 -4.79 6.50 4.01
C LYS A 13 -4.29 5.16 3.45
N ARG A 14 -5.12 4.11 3.50
CA ARG A 14 -4.75 2.78 2.99
C ARG A 14 -4.55 2.80 1.48
N GLU A 15 -5.39 3.52 0.76
CA GLU A 15 -5.27 3.69 -0.69
C GLU A 15 -3.97 4.41 -1.07
N GLY A 16 -3.65 5.52 -0.40
CA GLY A 16 -2.37 6.21 -0.62
C GLY A 16 -1.15 5.32 -0.32
N GLN A 17 -1.20 4.51 0.73
CA GLN A 17 -0.13 3.54 1.03
C GLN A 17 0.04 2.50 -0.09
N ARG A 18 -1.07 1.98 -0.65
CA ARG A 18 -1.06 1.04 -1.77
C ARG A 18 -0.51 1.66 -3.05
N GLU A 19 -0.89 2.90 -3.38
CA GLU A 19 -0.37 3.61 -4.56
C GLU A 19 1.15 3.81 -4.48
N ILE A 20 1.66 4.22 -3.31
CA ILE A 20 3.11 4.37 -3.09
C ILE A 20 3.80 3.02 -3.24
N ALA A 21 3.28 1.96 -2.61
CA ALA A 21 3.83 0.62 -2.70
C ALA A 21 3.88 0.11 -4.14
N TYR A 22 2.79 0.27 -4.89
CA TYR A 22 2.71 -0.11 -6.31
C TYR A 22 3.77 0.60 -7.15
N ASN A 23 3.93 1.92 -6.96
CA ASN A 23 4.91 2.71 -7.70
C ASN A 23 6.36 2.32 -7.38
N LEU A 24 6.64 1.96 -6.12
CA LEU A 24 7.96 1.48 -5.70
C LEU A 24 8.26 0.09 -6.28
N LEU A 25 7.29 -0.83 -6.23
CA LEU A 25 7.43 -2.17 -6.81
C LEU A 25 7.62 -2.11 -8.33
N LYS A 26 6.91 -1.22 -9.02
CA LYS A 26 7.08 -0.96 -10.46
C LYS A 26 8.47 -0.46 -10.82
N LYS A 27 9.15 0.24 -9.90
CA LYS A 27 10.55 0.67 -10.04
C LYS A 27 11.57 -0.42 -9.70
N GLY A 28 11.12 -1.62 -9.35
CA GLY A 28 11.99 -2.74 -8.99
C GLY A 28 12.59 -2.64 -7.59
N ILE A 29 12.03 -1.79 -6.72
CA ILE A 29 12.46 -1.71 -5.31
C ILE A 29 12.12 -3.03 -4.61
N ALA A 30 13.02 -3.47 -3.75
CA ALA A 30 12.86 -4.72 -3.01
C ALA A 30 11.70 -4.62 -1.99
N ILE A 31 10.94 -5.71 -1.84
CA ILE A 31 9.69 -5.77 -1.07
C ILE A 31 9.90 -5.41 0.40
N ASP A 32 11.03 -5.79 0.98
CA ASP A 32 11.45 -5.44 2.34
C ASP A 32 11.54 -3.93 2.55
N ILE A 33 12.13 -3.18 1.61
CA ILE A 33 12.21 -1.72 1.67
C ILE A 33 10.81 -1.11 1.49
N VAL A 34 10.00 -1.67 0.58
CA VAL A 34 8.63 -1.18 0.35
C VAL A 34 7.76 -1.36 1.59
N GLU A 35 7.85 -2.51 2.26
CA GLU A 35 7.14 -2.80 3.51
C GLU A 35 7.52 -1.80 4.61
N GLU A 36 8.81 -1.55 4.79
CA GLU A 36 9.31 -0.62 5.81
C GLU A 36 8.84 0.82 5.58
N VAL A 37 8.88 1.29 4.33
CA VAL A 37 8.55 2.69 3.97
C VAL A 37 7.04 2.94 3.95
N THR A 38 6.25 1.96 3.49
CA THR A 38 4.80 2.15 3.29
C THR A 38 3.96 1.64 4.45
N GLY A 39 4.49 0.72 5.25
CA GLY A 39 3.76 0.00 6.28
C GLY A 39 2.71 -0.97 5.73
N VAL A 40 2.75 -1.28 4.42
CA VAL A 40 1.88 -2.26 3.78
C VAL A 40 2.45 -3.66 4.04
N PRO A 41 1.65 -4.61 4.53
CA PRO A 41 2.13 -5.95 4.85
C PRO A 41 2.63 -6.69 3.60
N ARG A 42 3.66 -7.51 3.77
CA ARG A 42 4.24 -8.36 2.70
C ARG A 42 3.22 -9.08 1.84
N GLU A 43 2.21 -9.70 2.44
CA GLU A 43 1.18 -10.46 1.71
C GLU A 43 0.49 -9.60 0.64
N GLU A 44 0.17 -8.36 0.99
CA GLU A 44 -0.47 -7.41 0.09
C GLU A 44 0.49 -6.90 -0.97
N LEU A 45 1.76 -6.70 -0.63
CA LEU A 45 2.83 -6.35 -1.60
C LEU A 45 3.06 -7.46 -2.62
N PHE A 46 2.97 -8.73 -2.22
CA PHE A 46 3.07 -9.86 -3.15
C PHE A 46 1.90 -9.88 -4.13
N SER A 47 0.67 -9.67 -3.66
CA SER A 47 -0.51 -9.55 -4.54
C SER A 47 -0.35 -8.39 -5.54
N LEU A 48 0.09 -7.22 -5.06
CA LEU A 48 0.36 -6.06 -5.91
C LEU A 48 1.44 -6.34 -6.96
N ARG A 49 2.51 -7.05 -6.57
CA ARG A 49 3.59 -7.45 -7.48
C ARG A 49 3.13 -8.46 -8.52
N SER A 50 2.25 -9.39 -8.16
CA SER A 50 1.67 -10.34 -9.12
C SER A 50 0.79 -9.65 -10.16
N SER A 51 0.12 -8.54 -9.81
CA SER A 51 -0.67 -7.74 -10.76
C SER A 51 0.16 -6.82 -11.67
N LEU A 52 1.47 -6.67 -11.41
CA LEU A 52 2.41 -5.89 -12.23
C LEU A 52 3.07 -6.70 -13.36
N ASN A 53 3.01 -8.03 -13.28
CA ASN A 53 3.59 -8.96 -14.26
C ASN A 53 2.57 -9.42 -15.30
#